data_AF-A0A962WA21-F1
#
_entry.id   AF-A0A962WA21-F1
#
_cell.length_a   1.000
_cell.length_b   1.000
_cell.length_c   1.000
_cell.angle_alpha   90.00
_cell.angle_beta   90.00
_cell.angle_gamma   90.00
#
_symmetry.space_group_name_H-M   'P 1'
#
loop_
_entity.id
_entity.type
_entity.pdbx_description
1 polymer ?
#
loop_
_entity_poly.entity_id
_entity_poly.type
_entity_poly.pdbx_seq_one_letter_code
_entity_poly.pdbx_strand_id
1 'polypeptide(L)'
;MALIVQKYGGTSVGTPERIKNVARRVASWQAKGHQVVVVVSAMSGETNRLIALAKEVQANPSPRELDVIASTGEQVTIGLLSMALMDIGVKARSYTGGQVRILTDNAYTKARIVSIDEANIRHDLDQGHVVVVAGFQGVDDAGSITTLG
;
A
#
# COMPACT_ATOMS: atom_id res chain seq x y z
N MET A 1 8.78 -22.81 -7.19
CA MET A 1 7.99 -21.83 -6.42
C MET A 1 8.93 -20.73 -5.95
N ALA A 2 8.64 -19.47 -6.24
CA ALA A 2 9.46 -18.32 -5.85
C ALA A 2 8.58 -17.24 -5.24
N LEU A 3 9.17 -16.37 -4.40
CA LEU A 3 8.51 -15.19 -3.86
C LEU A 3 8.80 -13.98 -4.77
N ILE A 4 7.75 -13.35 -5.29
CA ILE A 4 7.85 -12.21 -6.19
C ILE A 4 7.23 -10.98 -5.52
N VAL A 5 7.99 -9.89 -5.44
CA VAL A 5 7.49 -8.58 -5.02
C VAL A 5 7.29 -7.71 -6.26
N GLN A 6 6.07 -7.21 -6.46
CA GLN A 6 5.71 -6.37 -7.61
C GLN A 6 5.26 -5.00 -7.11
N LYS A 7 5.77 -3.92 -7.71
CA LYS A 7 5.34 -2.56 -7.38
C LYS A 7 4.60 -1.90 -8.54
N TYR A 8 3.45 -1.30 -8.26
CA TYR A 8 2.67 -0.54 -9.23
C TYR A 8 2.54 0.92 -8.78
N GLY A 9 2.97 1.84 -9.64
CA GLY A 9 2.84 3.28 -9.41
C GLY A 9 1.44 3.81 -9.73
N GLY A 10 1.15 5.06 -9.36
CA GLY A 10 -0.19 5.64 -9.46
C GLY A 10 -0.79 5.64 -10.87
N THR A 11 0.03 5.73 -11.92
CA THR A 11 -0.45 5.58 -13.31
C THR A 11 -0.92 4.16 -13.62
N SER A 12 -0.31 3.12 -13.04
CA SER A 12 -0.71 1.72 -13.23
C SER A 12 -2.02 1.36 -12.53
N VAL A 13 -2.44 2.17 -11.55
CA VAL A 13 -3.65 1.96 -10.74
C VAL A 13 -4.61 3.15 -10.82
N GLY A 14 -4.43 4.05 -11.79
CA GLY A 14 -5.14 5.34 -11.83
C GLY A 14 -6.63 5.26 -12.14
N THR A 15 -7.14 4.12 -12.61
CA THR A 15 -8.57 3.89 -12.85
C THR A 15 -8.95 2.46 -12.47
N PRO A 16 -10.25 2.18 -12.21
CA PRO A 16 -10.73 0.82 -11.95
C PRO A 16 -10.33 -0.19 -13.03
N GLU A 17 -10.34 0.17 -14.31
CA GLU A 17 -9.94 -0.70 -15.42
C GLU A 17 -8.44 -1.03 -15.33
N ARG A 18 -7.61 -0.05 -14.98
CA ARG A 18 -6.17 -0.27 -14.78
C ARG A 18 -5.91 -1.16 -13.57
N ILE A 19 -6.64 -0.97 -12.47
CA ILE A 19 -6.58 -1.85 -11.29
C ILE A 19 -6.97 -3.30 -11.67
N LYS A 20 -8.06 -3.50 -12.42
CA LYS A 20 -8.44 -4.83 -12.94
C LYS A 20 -7.36 -5.43 -13.83
N ASN A 21 -6.69 -4.63 -14.66
CA ASN A 21 -5.56 -5.10 -15.47
C ASN A 21 -4.35 -5.52 -14.61
N VAL A 22 -4.06 -4.79 -13.53
CA VAL A 22 -3.03 -5.18 -12.55
C VAL A 22 -3.41 -6.49 -11.87
N ALA A 23 -4.66 -6.65 -11.43
CA ALA A 23 -5.14 -7.89 -10.81
C ALA A 23 -4.93 -9.11 -11.73
N ARG A 24 -5.27 -9.01 -13.02
CA ARG A 24 -5.03 -10.08 -14.01
C ARG A 24 -3.54 -10.41 -14.17
N ARG A 25 -2.66 -9.41 -14.17
CA ARG A 25 -1.21 -9.64 -14.25
C ARG A 25 -0.71 -10.39 -13.02
N VAL A 26 -1.11 -9.95 -11.84
CA VAL A 26 -0.75 -10.60 -10.56
C VAL A 26 -1.27 -12.04 -10.51
N ALA A 27 -2.53 -12.26 -10.88
CA ALA A 27 -3.13 -13.60 -10.96
C ALA A 27 -2.34 -14.53 -11.89
N SER A 28 -1.83 -14.03 -13.01
CA SER A 28 -1.01 -14.82 -13.93
C SER A 28 0.32 -15.30 -13.33
N TRP A 29 0.88 -14.55 -12.36
CA TRP A 29 2.07 -14.97 -11.62
C TRP A 29 1.74 -16.03 -10.57
N GLN A 30 0.63 -15.85 -9.85
CA GLN A 30 0.17 -16.85 -8.90
C GLN A 30 -0.17 -18.18 -9.59
N ALA A 31 -0.80 -18.13 -10.77
CA ALA A 31 -1.12 -19.32 -11.58
C ALA A 31 0.12 -20.11 -12.03
N LYS A 32 1.29 -19.47 -12.08
CA LYS A 32 2.58 -20.14 -12.35
C LYS A 32 3.21 -20.78 -11.09
N GLY A 33 2.51 -20.75 -9.96
CA GLY A 33 2.98 -21.32 -8.70
C GLY A 33 3.95 -20.42 -7.94
N HIS A 34 3.84 -19.09 -8.09
CA HIS A 34 4.61 -18.13 -7.30
C HIS A 34 3.78 -17.55 -6.16
N GLN A 35 4.44 -17.28 -5.04
CA GLN A 35 3.91 -16.40 -4.00
C GLN A 35 4.13 -14.95 -4.43
N VAL A 36 3.11 -14.09 -4.27
CA VAL A 36 3.17 -12.71 -4.77
C VAL A 36 2.80 -11.72 -3.68
N VAL A 37 3.69 -10.77 -3.44
CA VAL A 37 3.43 -9.55 -2.67
C VAL A 37 3.33 -8.39 -3.66
N VAL A 38 2.30 -7.58 -3.55
CA VAL A 38 2.06 -6.43 -4.41
C VAL A 38 2.10 -5.16 -3.59
N VAL A 39 2.96 -4.22 -3.97
CA VAL A 39 3.02 -2.88 -3.38
C VAL A 39 2.36 -1.90 -4.32
N VAL A 40 1.39 -1.11 -3.85
CA VAL A 40 0.70 -0.11 -4.66
C VAL A 40 0.85 1.30 -4.07
N SER A 41 1.03 2.27 -4.95
CA SER A 41 0.90 3.69 -4.63
C SER A 41 -0.57 4.13 -4.72
N ALA A 42 -0.89 5.34 -4.25
CA ALA A 42 -2.19 5.94 -4.46
C ALA A 42 -2.50 6.08 -5.96
N MET A 43 -3.79 6.11 -6.30
CA MET A 43 -4.26 6.39 -7.65
C MET A 43 -3.71 7.74 -8.15
N SER A 44 -3.43 7.83 -9.45
CA SER A 44 -2.83 9.01 -10.08
C SER A 44 -3.56 10.31 -9.69
N GLY A 45 -2.84 11.25 -9.09
CA GLY A 45 -3.36 12.56 -8.69
C GLY A 45 -3.96 12.62 -7.27
N GLU A 46 -4.28 11.50 -6.64
CA GLU A 46 -4.96 11.51 -5.33
C GLU A 46 -4.09 12.08 -4.21
N THR A 47 -2.81 11.72 -4.14
CA THR A 47 -1.89 12.30 -3.14
C THR A 47 -1.81 13.83 -3.27
N ASN A 48 -1.70 14.34 -4.49
CA ASN A 48 -1.65 15.78 -4.74
C ASN A 48 -2.96 16.47 -4.35
N ARG A 49 -4.12 15.86 -4.67
CA ARG A 49 -5.44 16.36 -4.28
C ARG A 49 -5.58 16.46 -2.76
N LEU A 50 -5.15 15.42 -2.05
CA LEU A 50 -5.22 15.35 -0.59
C LEU A 50 -4.29 16.38 0.08
N ILE A 51 -3.06 16.55 -0.42
CA ILE A 51 -2.12 17.57 0.08
C ILE A 51 -2.65 18.99 -0.19
N ALA A 52 -3.25 19.23 -1.36
CA ALA A 52 -3.85 20.53 -1.67
C ALA A 52 -4.99 20.87 -0.70
N LEU A 53 -5.88 19.91 -0.43
CA LEU A 53 -6.97 20.08 0.54
C LEU A 53 -6.44 20.38 1.95
N ALA A 54 -5.39 19.71 2.39
CA ALA A 54 -4.77 20.00 3.69
C ALA A 54 -4.24 21.44 3.78
N LYS A 55 -3.67 21.96 2.68
CA LYS A 55 -3.16 23.34 2.60
C LYS A 55 -4.25 24.41 2.59
N GLU A 56 -5.44 24.07 2.10
CA GLU A 56 -6.61 24.96 2.20
C GLU A 56 -7.09 25.09 3.65
N VAL A 57 -6.92 24.05 4.48
CA VAL A 57 -7.23 24.08 5.92
C VAL A 57 -6.14 24.76 6.73
N GLN A 58 -4.87 24.47 6.44
CA GLN A 58 -3.71 25.01 7.15
C GLN A 58 -2.58 25.31 6.15
N ALA A 59 -2.24 26.58 5.95
CA ALA A 59 -1.23 27.00 4.96
C ALA A 59 0.12 26.27 5.10
N ASN A 60 0.53 25.97 6.34
CA ASN A 60 1.65 25.09 6.66
C ASN A 60 1.10 23.88 7.45
N PRO A 61 0.66 22.80 6.78
CA PRO A 61 0.04 21.67 7.45
C PRO A 61 0.95 21.06 8.52
N SER A 62 0.38 20.66 9.65
CA SER A 62 1.06 19.82 10.65
C SER A 62 1.62 18.56 9.97
N PRO A 63 2.95 18.32 10.01
CA PRO A 63 3.57 17.18 9.33
C PRO A 63 2.94 15.84 9.70
N ARG A 64 2.62 15.65 10.99
CA ARG A 64 1.99 14.43 11.50
C ARG A 64 0.60 14.19 10.88
N GLU A 65 -0.23 15.22 10.82
CA GLU A 65 -1.59 15.09 10.25
C GLU A 65 -1.55 14.98 8.73
N LEU A 66 -0.54 15.57 8.08
CA LEU A 66 -0.33 15.42 6.66
C LEU A 66 -0.01 13.96 6.29
N ASP A 67 0.76 13.25 7.12
CA ASP A 67 1.03 11.82 6.94
C ASP A 67 -0.24 10.98 7.05
N VAL A 68 -1.11 11.29 8.03
CA VAL A 68 -2.44 10.66 8.15
C VAL A 68 -3.22 10.84 6.85
N ILE A 69 -3.34 12.08 6.36
CA ILE A 69 -4.08 12.41 5.13
C ILE A 69 -3.49 11.70 3.92
N ALA A 70 -2.18 11.84 3.67
CA ALA A 70 -1.52 11.31 2.49
C ALA A 70 -1.56 9.77 2.42
N SER A 71 -1.52 9.09 3.57
CA SER A 71 -1.58 7.63 3.66
C SER A 71 -2.89 7.04 3.13
N THR A 72 -4.00 7.79 3.20
CA THR A 72 -5.33 7.29 2.83
C THR A 72 -5.45 6.93 1.36
N GLY A 73 -4.73 7.61 0.46
CA GLY A 73 -4.77 7.32 -0.97
C GLY A 73 -4.31 5.90 -1.32
N GLU A 74 -3.33 5.39 -0.58
CA GLU A 74 -2.87 4.00 -0.73
C GLU A 74 -3.82 3.01 -0.06
N GLN A 75 -4.42 3.37 1.07
CA GLN A 75 -5.41 2.52 1.75
C GLN A 75 -6.63 2.24 0.85
N VAL A 76 -7.06 3.25 0.08
CA VAL A 76 -8.08 3.05 -0.97
C VAL A 76 -7.58 2.07 -2.02
N THR A 77 -6.35 2.25 -2.51
CA THR A 77 -5.83 1.47 -3.63
C THR A 77 -5.59 -0.01 -3.27
N ILE A 78 -5.07 -0.31 -2.08
CA ILE A 78 -4.89 -1.70 -1.62
C ILE A 78 -6.22 -2.44 -1.50
N GLY A 79 -7.28 -1.73 -1.04
CA GLY A 79 -8.63 -2.28 -0.94
C GLY A 79 -9.20 -2.59 -2.32
N LEU A 80 -9.15 -1.62 -3.24
CA LEU A 80 -9.63 -1.79 -4.61
C LEU A 80 -8.91 -2.93 -5.35
N LEU A 81 -7.59 -3.02 -5.24
CA LEU A 81 -6.84 -4.10 -5.89
C LEU A 81 -7.15 -5.47 -5.27
N SER A 82 -7.28 -5.55 -3.94
CA SER A 82 -7.65 -6.80 -3.27
C SER A 82 -9.04 -7.26 -3.70
N MET A 83 -10.01 -6.35 -3.78
CA MET A 83 -11.35 -6.65 -4.32
C MET A 83 -11.28 -7.14 -5.76
N ALA A 84 -10.49 -6.49 -6.61
CA ALA A 84 -10.34 -6.89 -8.01
C ALA A 84 -9.68 -8.26 -8.18
N LEU A 85 -8.79 -8.67 -7.28
CA LEU A 85 -8.22 -10.02 -7.23
C LEU A 85 -9.27 -11.05 -6.79
N MET A 86 -10.03 -10.74 -5.74
CA MET A 86 -11.10 -11.63 -5.24
C MET A 86 -12.19 -11.84 -6.30
N ASP A 87 -12.56 -10.80 -7.05
CA ASP A 87 -13.54 -10.84 -8.15
C ASP A 87 -13.17 -11.86 -9.24
N ILE A 88 -11.87 -12.10 -9.45
CA ILE A 88 -11.36 -13.09 -10.41
C ILE A 88 -10.93 -14.41 -9.75
N GLY A 89 -11.39 -14.67 -8.52
CA GLY A 89 -11.15 -15.93 -7.80
C GLY A 89 -9.79 -16.07 -7.13
N VAL A 90 -9.00 -14.99 -7.04
CA VAL A 90 -7.71 -14.99 -6.34
C VAL A 90 -7.90 -14.58 -4.88
N LYS A 91 -7.48 -15.42 -3.95
CA LYS A 91 -7.37 -15.05 -2.53
C LYS A 91 -6.39 -13.90 -2.40
N ALA A 92 -6.83 -12.78 -1.83
CA ALA A 92 -6.00 -11.62 -1.61
C ALA A 92 -6.26 -11.00 -0.24
N ARG A 93 -5.28 -10.28 0.31
CA ARG A 93 -5.44 -9.55 1.56
C ARG A 93 -4.64 -8.26 1.53
N SER A 94 -5.31 -7.14 1.87
CA SER A 94 -4.67 -5.83 1.95
C SER A 94 -4.06 -5.57 3.31
N TYR A 95 -2.93 -4.85 3.32
CA TYR A 95 -2.22 -4.42 4.51
C TYR A 95 -1.81 -2.95 4.42
N THR A 96 -2.08 -2.20 5.48
CA THR A 96 -1.42 -0.91 5.73
C THR A 96 0.01 -1.12 6.24
N GLY A 97 0.84 -0.06 6.19
CA GLY A 97 2.20 -0.11 6.73
C GLY A 97 2.24 -0.52 8.20
N GLY A 98 1.29 -0.04 9.01
CA GLY A 98 1.15 -0.43 10.41
C GLY A 98 0.76 -1.90 10.63
N GLN A 99 -0.09 -2.46 9.77
CA GLN A 99 -0.47 -3.88 9.85
C GLN A 99 0.66 -4.84 9.44
N VAL A 100 1.53 -4.40 8.52
CA VAL A 100 2.81 -5.08 8.24
C VAL A 100 3.84 -4.82 9.34
N ARG A 101 3.66 -3.76 10.14
CA ARG A 101 4.63 -3.24 11.11
C ARG A 101 5.93 -2.78 10.44
N ILE A 102 5.78 -1.94 9.41
CA ILE A 102 6.86 -1.11 8.86
C ILE A 102 7.13 -0.01 9.87
N LEU A 103 8.06 -0.27 10.79
CA LEU A 103 8.48 0.68 11.81
C LEU A 103 9.37 1.75 11.17
N THR A 104 9.10 3.01 11.46
CA THR A 104 9.91 4.14 11.02
C THR A 104 10.38 5.00 12.20
N ASP A 105 11.29 5.93 11.93
CA ASP A 105 11.45 7.10 12.80
C ASP A 105 10.22 8.03 12.73
N ASN A 106 10.20 9.08 13.54
CA ASN A 106 9.11 10.06 13.62
C ASN A 106 9.35 11.31 12.76
N ALA A 107 10.24 11.22 11.76
CA ALA A 107 10.50 12.31 10.83
C ALA A 107 9.37 12.40 9.79
N TYR A 108 8.17 12.80 10.22
CA TYR A 108 6.96 12.89 9.39
C TYR A 108 7.24 13.56 8.03
N THR A 109 6.51 13.12 7.00
CA THR A 109 6.70 13.46 5.57
C THR A 109 8.00 12.98 4.93
N LYS A 110 8.92 12.35 5.66
CA LYS A 110 10.21 11.87 5.13
C LYS A 110 10.83 10.80 6.04
N ALA A 111 9.97 10.00 6.65
CA ALA A 111 10.36 9.05 7.68
C ALA A 111 11.22 7.94 7.07
N ARG A 112 12.16 7.43 7.85
CA ARG A 112 13.04 6.33 7.43
C ARG A 112 12.60 5.04 8.06
N ILE A 113 12.56 3.98 7.25
CA ILE A 113 12.27 2.62 7.72
C ILE A 113 13.40 2.18 8.65
N VAL A 114 13.03 1.78 9.86
CA VAL A 114 13.90 1.19 10.88
C VAL A 114 13.86 -0.33 10.76
N SER A 115 12.67 -0.91 10.65
CA SER A 115 12.48 -2.36 10.51
C SER A 115 11.16 -2.71 9.84
N ILE A 116 11.06 -3.90 9.27
CA ILE A 116 9.84 -4.45 8.69
C ILE A 116 9.62 -5.84 9.28
N ASP A 117 8.44 -6.09 9.84
CA ASP A 117 8.04 -7.44 10.25
C ASP A 117 7.52 -8.23 9.03
N GLU A 118 7.83 -9.51 8.96
CA GLU A 118 7.36 -10.39 7.89
C GLU A 118 6.31 -11.41 8.35
N ALA A 119 6.08 -11.57 9.66
CA ALA A 119 5.27 -12.67 10.19
C ALA A 119 3.85 -12.71 9.59
N ASN A 120 3.18 -11.56 9.56
CA ASN A 120 1.83 -11.44 9.00
C ASN A 120 1.80 -11.71 7.50
N ILE A 121 2.79 -11.19 6.75
CA ILE A 121 2.90 -11.40 5.31
C ILE A 121 3.14 -12.88 5.01
N ARG A 122 4.08 -13.52 5.71
CA ARG A 122 4.39 -14.94 5.56
C ARG A 122 3.19 -15.83 5.83
N HIS A 123 2.50 -15.57 6.94
CA HIS A 123 1.29 -16.32 7.30
C HIS A 123 0.25 -16.34 6.18
N ASP A 124 -0.07 -15.17 5.61
CA ASP A 124 -1.07 -15.08 4.55
C ASP A 124 -0.59 -15.67 3.22
N LEU A 125 0.69 -15.49 2.88
CA LEU A 125 1.31 -16.12 1.71
C LEU A 125 1.28 -17.65 1.78
N ASP A 126 1.49 -18.23 2.96
CA ASP A 126 1.47 -19.68 3.17
C ASP A 126 0.04 -20.25 3.09
N GLN A 127 -0.98 -19.41 3.33
CA GLN A 127 -2.40 -19.73 3.08
C GLN A 127 -2.84 -19.51 1.63
N GLY A 128 -1.91 -19.14 0.75
CA GLY A 128 -2.15 -18.94 -0.67
C GLY A 128 -2.77 -17.59 -1.02
N HIS A 129 -2.69 -16.60 -0.13
CA HIS A 129 -3.11 -15.23 -0.46
C HIS A 129 -2.06 -14.52 -1.32
N VAL A 130 -2.52 -13.65 -2.20
CA VAL A 130 -1.73 -12.51 -2.68
C VAL A 130 -1.80 -11.42 -1.62
N VAL A 131 -0.65 -10.97 -1.13
CA VAL A 131 -0.59 -9.90 -0.14
C VAL A 131 -0.46 -8.56 -0.85
N VAL A 132 -1.31 -7.59 -0.54
CA VAL A 132 -1.33 -6.25 -1.16
C VAL A 132 -1.01 -5.18 -0.12
N VAL A 133 0.15 -4.54 -0.23
CA VAL A 133 0.71 -3.62 0.78
C VAL A 133 0.67 -2.17 0.28
N ALA A 134 0.34 -1.24 1.18
CA ALA A 134 0.45 0.19 0.92
C ALA A 134 1.94 0.62 0.94
N GLY A 135 2.41 1.30 -0.11
CA GLY A 135 3.85 1.44 -0.38
C GLY A 135 4.58 2.64 0.23
N PHE A 136 3.87 3.67 0.67
CA PHE A 136 4.42 4.98 1.07
C PHE A 136 4.28 5.27 2.56
N GLN A 137 3.74 4.32 3.34
CA GLN A 137 3.40 4.54 4.74
C GLN A 137 4.04 3.52 5.69
N GLY A 138 4.29 3.96 6.92
CA GLY A 138 4.72 3.15 8.05
C GLY A 138 4.03 3.59 9.34
N VAL A 139 4.58 3.17 10.48
CA VAL A 139 4.20 3.64 11.80
C VAL A 139 5.43 3.92 12.65
N ASP A 140 5.40 4.97 13.48
CA ASP A 140 6.43 5.19 14.50
C ASP A 140 6.22 4.30 15.74
N ASP A 141 7.12 4.41 16.72
CA ASP A 141 7.10 3.63 17.96
C ASP A 141 5.87 3.95 18.85
N ALA A 142 5.32 5.15 18.72
CA ALA A 142 4.07 5.58 19.36
C ALA A 142 2.82 5.15 18.59
N GLY A 143 2.97 4.52 17.41
CA GLY A 143 1.87 4.04 16.57
C GLY A 143 1.24 5.12 15.69
N SER A 144 1.86 6.30 15.56
CA SER A 144 1.41 7.31 14.59
C SER A 144 1.77 6.87 13.17
N ILE A 145 0.88 7.16 12.22
CA ILE A 145 1.15 6.95 10.80
C ILE A 145 2.28 7.88 10.37
N THR A 146 3.21 7.34 9.59
CA THR A 146 4.31 8.09 8.98
C THR A 146 4.33 7.86 7.48
N THR A 147 4.90 8.80 6.72
CA THR A 147 5.14 8.64 5.28
C THR A 147 6.63 8.72 4.92
N LEU A 148 6.99 8.05 3.83
CA LEU A 148 8.39 7.70 3.51
C LEU A 148 9.10 8.69 2.55
N GLY A 149 8.48 9.82 2.17
CA GLY A 149 9.09 10.71 1.17
C GLY A 149 8.44 12.07 0.98
#